data_AF-A0A9W6JDP4-F1
#
_entry.id   AF-A0A9W6JDP4-F1
#
_cell.length_a   1.000
_cell.length_b   1.000
_cell.length_c   1.000
_cell.angle_alpha   90.00
_cell.angle_beta   90.00
_cell.angle_gamma   90.00
#
_symmetry.space_group_name_H-M   'P 1'
#
loop_
_entity.id
_entity.type
_entity.pdbx_description
1 polymer ?
#
loop_
_entity_poly.entity_id
_entity_poly.type
_entity_poly.pdbx_seq_one_letter_code
_entity_poly.pdbx_strand_id
1 'polypeptide(L)'
;MRRRLSTIRGSAAIALFAGLAILPAAAEDISCQLTATALQCGGTASGDDSTAIGDDAQATQAGTTAVGQGSRAFSDNASAFGQLAVANGVSSTAVGWSATANGEASTATGQGAVANGEFSSAFGSAANANGTQSTALGQNALANGADATAVGQGARANAAASTAIGQGAVANAQDATALGAGATANGVGATALGRGAVANADNATALGFGATANGAGATALGQNAVAAGASSTALGQNANASASQSSAIGYGAIASYEGSTAIGTGATTSRANQIALGTGGSTYTMAGLTSGASRAAQSGAVQVVTTDAAGNLASANASELFDLRPVMAEIDRVSEGVAMAMAMDTPPLPTGKNMALSAQWGTFGGQNALALSSIARIHEDSFFITGSIGLGLNEGTVGGKAGVLFAW
;
A
#
# COMPACT_ATOMS: atom_id res chain seq x y z
N MET A 1 77.57 106.58 -22.75
CA MET A 1 78.66 105.88 -22.04
C MET A 1 78.08 104.58 -21.46
N ARG A 2 78.55 103.43 -21.97
CA ARG A 2 78.33 102.01 -21.58
C ARG A 2 76.88 101.47 -21.45
N ARG A 3 76.63 100.35 -22.15
CA ARG A 3 75.34 99.81 -22.64
C ARG A 3 74.84 98.57 -21.85
N ARG A 4 73.49 98.49 -21.73
CA ARG A 4 72.52 97.35 -21.76
C ARG A 4 72.64 96.21 -20.71
N LEU A 5 71.65 95.90 -19.87
CA LEU A 5 70.23 95.42 -19.99
C LEU A 5 70.06 93.88 -20.20
N SER A 6 69.25 93.27 -19.31
CA SER A 6 68.19 92.24 -19.55
C SER A 6 68.38 90.76 -19.09
N THR A 7 67.51 90.36 -18.13
CA THR A 7 66.54 89.22 -18.08
C THR A 7 66.91 87.73 -18.30
N ILE A 8 66.43 86.92 -17.32
CA ILE A 8 65.56 85.69 -17.38
C ILE A 8 66.12 84.31 -17.83
N ARG A 9 65.85 83.31 -16.96
CA ARG A 9 65.67 81.82 -17.07
C ARG A 9 66.76 80.92 -17.68
N GLY A 10 67.03 79.81 -16.98
CA GLY A 10 67.42 78.53 -17.61
C GLY A 10 68.33 77.59 -16.79
N SER A 11 67.69 76.58 -16.16
CA SER A 11 68.08 75.16 -16.09
C SER A 11 69.43 74.65 -15.50
N ALA A 12 69.26 73.64 -14.61
CA ALA A 12 70.13 72.48 -14.30
C ALA A 12 71.47 72.74 -13.57
N ALA A 13 71.91 72.01 -12.53
CA ALA A 13 71.43 70.81 -11.82
C ALA A 13 72.22 70.64 -10.49
N ILE A 14 71.80 69.64 -9.70
CA ILE A 14 72.56 68.84 -8.69
C ILE A 14 72.24 69.10 -7.18
N ALA A 15 71.27 68.31 -6.72
CA ALA A 15 71.20 67.46 -5.51
C ALA A 15 71.45 68.00 -4.09
N LEU A 16 70.41 67.90 -3.22
CA LEU A 16 70.48 67.11 -1.97
C LEU A 16 69.08 66.80 -1.38
N PHE A 17 68.77 65.50 -1.30
CA PHE A 17 67.91 64.73 -0.37
C PHE A 17 66.78 65.37 0.46
N ALA A 18 65.54 64.88 0.24
CA ALA A 18 64.77 64.06 1.20
C ALA A 18 63.43 63.64 0.56
N GLY A 19 63.45 62.54 -0.20
CA GLY A 19 62.25 61.88 -0.72
C GLY A 19 61.72 60.87 0.29
N LEU A 20 60.45 61.01 0.67
CA LEU A 20 59.68 60.00 1.39
C LEU A 20 59.39 58.86 0.40
N ALA A 21 60.22 57.83 0.43
CA ALA A 21 60.05 56.64 -0.39
C ALA A 21 58.87 55.82 0.16
N ILE A 22 57.82 55.69 -0.64
CA ILE A 22 56.87 54.60 -0.52
C ILE A 22 57.65 53.35 -0.93
N LEU A 23 58.03 52.54 0.05
CA LEU A 23 58.59 51.22 -0.20
C LEU A 23 57.49 50.37 -0.86
N PRO A 24 57.70 49.78 -2.05
CA PRO A 24 56.90 48.64 -2.43
C PRO A 24 57.22 47.52 -1.42
N ALA A 25 56.19 46.88 -0.87
CA ALA A 25 56.40 45.62 -0.18
C ALA A 25 57.00 44.65 -1.21
N ALA A 26 58.29 44.35 -1.06
CA ALA A 26 58.92 43.29 -1.81
C ALA A 26 58.26 41.98 -1.35
N ALA A 27 57.45 41.38 -2.21
CA ALA A 27 57.19 39.95 -2.12
C ALA A 27 58.56 39.28 -2.29
N GLU A 28 59.11 38.73 -1.21
CA GLU A 28 60.34 37.93 -1.30
C GLU A 28 60.06 36.72 -2.18
N ASP A 29 60.78 36.65 -3.29
CA ASP A 29 60.79 35.54 -4.24
C ASP A 29 61.45 34.33 -3.55
N ILE A 30 60.64 33.46 -2.95
CA ILE A 30 61.15 32.23 -2.29
C ILE A 30 61.54 31.23 -3.39
N SER A 31 62.84 31.20 -3.69
CA SER A 31 63.46 30.19 -4.56
C SER A 31 63.52 28.84 -3.84
N CYS A 32 62.67 27.87 -4.22
CA CYS A 32 62.66 26.52 -3.62
C CYS A 32 63.27 25.48 -4.57
N GLN A 33 64.41 24.90 -4.19
CA GLN A 33 64.81 23.57 -4.65
C GLN A 33 64.69 22.58 -3.48
N LEU A 34 63.77 21.63 -3.60
CA LEU A 34 63.55 20.59 -2.60
C LEU A 34 63.65 19.20 -3.23
N THR A 35 64.74 18.51 -2.92
CA THR A 35 64.97 17.12 -3.27
C THR A 35 64.16 16.23 -2.34
N ALA A 36 62.97 15.84 -2.82
CA ALA A 36 62.00 14.90 -2.24
C ALA A 36 61.33 15.32 -0.90
N THR A 37 59.99 15.25 -0.88
CA THR A 37 59.07 15.50 0.26
C THR A 37 58.76 16.94 0.71
N ALA A 38 59.17 18.01 0.02
CA ALA A 38 58.62 19.33 0.36
C ALA A 38 58.46 20.35 -0.80
N LEU A 39 57.69 21.41 -0.48
CA LEU A 39 57.14 22.50 -1.30
C LEU A 39 57.94 22.85 -2.56
N GLN A 40 57.40 22.49 -3.73
CA GLN A 40 57.83 23.04 -5.01
C GLN A 40 57.16 24.42 -5.21
N CYS A 41 57.99 25.46 -5.40
CA CYS A 41 57.58 26.86 -5.51
C CYS A 41 57.33 27.25 -6.98
N GLY A 42 56.26 26.67 -7.53
CA GLY A 42 55.65 27.07 -8.82
C GLY A 42 54.17 27.46 -8.67
N GLY A 43 53.67 27.58 -7.44
CA GLY A 43 52.29 27.98 -7.17
C GLY A 43 52.09 29.50 -7.27
N THR A 44 50.91 29.92 -7.68
CA THR A 44 50.47 31.32 -7.72
C THR A 44 49.45 31.58 -6.62
N ALA A 45 49.84 32.33 -5.59
CA ALA A 45 48.94 32.88 -4.57
C ALA A 45 48.82 34.39 -4.77
N SER A 46 47.74 34.85 -5.42
CA SER A 46 47.56 36.26 -5.80
C SER A 46 46.39 36.96 -5.11
N GLY A 47 45.54 36.21 -4.40
CA GLY A 47 44.43 36.78 -3.63
C GLY A 47 44.86 37.22 -2.23
N ASP A 48 44.11 38.15 -1.64
CA ASP A 48 44.28 38.54 -0.24
C ASP A 48 44.11 37.31 0.68
N ASP A 49 44.99 37.13 1.66
CA ASP A 49 44.98 35.98 2.58
C ASP A 49 44.98 34.59 1.88
N SER A 50 45.53 34.50 0.67
CA SER A 50 45.58 33.25 -0.10
C SER A 50 46.78 32.36 0.24
N THR A 51 46.62 31.05 0.09
CA THR A 51 47.68 30.04 0.28
C THR A 51 47.74 29.14 -0.94
N ALA A 52 48.91 29.06 -1.62
CA ALA A 52 49.17 28.10 -2.69
C ALA A 52 50.41 27.26 -2.36
N ILE A 53 50.25 25.94 -2.29
CA ILE A 53 51.29 24.98 -1.93
C ILE A 53 51.36 23.86 -2.97
N GLY A 54 52.47 23.77 -3.70
CA GLY A 54 52.70 22.75 -4.73
C GLY A 54 52.98 23.37 -6.10
N ASP A 55 53.60 22.56 -6.96
CA ASP A 55 53.89 22.96 -8.34
C ASP A 55 52.59 23.26 -9.10
N ASP A 56 52.51 24.43 -9.75
CA ASP A 56 51.36 24.92 -10.50
C ASP A 56 50.04 25.01 -9.69
N ALA A 57 50.12 25.07 -8.36
CA ALA A 57 48.97 25.32 -7.49
C ALA A 57 48.49 26.78 -7.63
N GLN A 58 47.20 27.05 -7.79
CA GLN A 58 46.67 28.40 -8.03
C GLN A 58 45.62 28.78 -7.00
N ALA A 59 45.87 29.82 -6.22
CA ALA A 59 44.96 30.42 -5.24
C ALA A 59 44.83 31.93 -5.55
N THR A 60 43.83 32.28 -6.36
CA THR A 60 43.83 33.59 -7.06
C THR A 60 42.89 34.63 -6.46
N GLN A 61 41.99 34.21 -5.56
CA GLN A 61 40.94 35.06 -4.96
C GLN A 61 41.10 35.16 -3.44
N ALA A 62 40.31 36.02 -2.80
CA ALA A 62 40.42 36.31 -1.38
C ALA A 62 40.15 35.06 -0.52
N GLY A 63 41.00 34.80 0.49
CA GLY A 63 40.86 33.69 1.43
C GLY A 63 40.94 32.29 0.80
N THR A 64 41.50 32.17 -0.41
CA THR A 64 41.61 30.88 -1.10
C THR A 64 42.76 30.02 -0.59
N THR A 65 42.58 28.71 -0.56
CA THR A 65 43.64 27.76 -0.22
C THR A 65 43.75 26.68 -1.30
N ALA A 66 44.91 26.52 -1.92
CA ALA A 66 45.21 25.48 -2.90
C ALA A 66 46.45 24.69 -2.45
N VAL A 67 46.31 23.39 -2.18
CA VAL A 67 47.40 22.52 -1.71
C VAL A 67 47.44 21.24 -2.53
N GLY A 68 48.51 21.06 -3.31
CA GLY A 68 48.73 19.92 -4.19
C GLY A 68 49.14 20.35 -5.59
N GLN A 69 49.88 19.48 -6.30
CA GLN A 69 50.35 19.75 -7.65
C GLN A 69 49.16 20.02 -8.59
N GLY A 70 49.16 21.16 -9.27
CA GLY A 70 48.10 21.61 -10.18
C GLY A 70 46.74 21.85 -9.52
N SER A 71 46.68 21.98 -8.19
CA SER A 71 45.44 22.32 -7.47
C SER A 71 45.00 23.76 -7.76
N ARG A 72 43.70 24.04 -7.78
CA ARG A 72 43.14 25.34 -8.17
C ARG A 72 41.99 25.75 -7.26
N ALA A 73 42.08 26.92 -6.65
CA ALA A 73 41.01 27.58 -5.92
C ALA A 73 40.76 28.96 -6.57
N PHE A 74 39.60 29.10 -7.24
CA PHE A 74 39.31 30.20 -8.16
C PHE A 74 38.19 31.14 -7.72
N SER A 75 37.60 30.94 -6.55
CA SER A 75 36.55 31.82 -6.01
C SER A 75 36.77 32.11 -4.54
N ASP A 76 36.20 33.20 -4.04
CA ASP A 76 36.42 33.67 -2.67
C ASP A 76 36.16 32.55 -1.65
N ASN A 77 37.07 32.41 -0.68
CA ASN A 77 37.07 31.38 0.36
C ASN A 77 37.07 29.92 -0.15
N ALA A 78 37.37 29.67 -1.43
CA ALA A 78 37.45 28.32 -1.97
C ALA A 78 38.70 27.59 -1.47
N SER A 79 38.56 26.28 -1.23
CA SER A 79 39.62 25.44 -0.70
C SER A 79 39.80 24.17 -1.56
N ALA A 80 40.98 23.97 -2.12
CA ALA A 80 41.34 22.81 -2.93
C ALA A 80 42.54 22.06 -2.32
N PHE A 81 42.36 20.81 -1.92
CA PHE A 81 43.38 19.96 -1.31
C PHE A 81 43.52 18.65 -2.10
N GLY A 82 44.66 18.43 -2.74
CA GLY A 82 44.95 17.24 -3.53
C GLY A 82 45.50 17.59 -4.91
N GLN A 83 46.25 16.66 -5.51
CA GLN A 83 46.74 16.84 -6.87
C GLN A 83 45.56 17.03 -7.84
N LEU A 84 45.60 18.10 -8.64
CA LEU A 84 44.56 18.49 -9.59
C LEU A 84 43.17 18.74 -8.95
N ALA A 85 43.08 18.96 -7.64
CA ALA A 85 41.83 19.35 -7.00
C ALA A 85 41.42 20.76 -7.46
N VAL A 86 40.14 20.98 -7.76
CA VAL A 86 39.62 22.25 -8.30
C VAL A 86 38.41 22.70 -7.48
N ALA A 87 38.48 23.90 -6.91
CA ALA A 87 37.39 24.56 -6.18
C ALA A 87 37.03 25.86 -6.92
N ASN A 88 35.96 25.80 -7.72
CA ASN A 88 35.49 26.88 -8.59
C ASN A 88 34.34 27.69 -7.98
N GLY A 89 33.64 27.18 -6.97
CA GLY A 89 32.53 27.88 -6.33
C GLY A 89 32.99 28.76 -5.16
N VAL A 90 32.25 29.85 -4.88
CA VAL A 90 32.45 30.66 -3.67
C VAL A 90 32.27 29.78 -2.44
N SER A 91 33.17 29.87 -1.46
CA SER A 91 33.18 29.02 -0.25
C SER A 91 33.14 27.51 -0.54
N SER A 92 33.56 27.07 -1.72
CA SER A 92 33.57 25.64 -2.08
C SER A 92 34.79 24.91 -1.53
N THR A 93 34.67 23.60 -1.30
CA THR A 93 35.77 22.77 -0.80
C THR A 93 35.93 21.52 -1.66
N ALA A 94 37.11 21.33 -2.25
CA ALA A 94 37.49 20.14 -3.01
C ALA A 94 38.66 19.41 -2.32
N VAL A 95 38.49 18.14 -1.95
CA VAL A 95 39.51 17.34 -1.26
C VAL A 95 39.67 15.98 -1.96
N GLY A 96 40.85 15.72 -2.53
CA GLY A 96 41.20 14.46 -3.18
C GLY A 96 41.81 14.64 -4.57
N TRP A 97 42.43 13.58 -5.10
CA TRP A 97 43.00 13.61 -6.45
C TRP A 97 41.90 13.89 -7.48
N SER A 98 42.04 14.97 -8.25
CA SER A 98 41.07 15.42 -9.26
C SER A 98 39.66 15.70 -8.73
N ALA A 99 39.49 15.95 -7.43
CA ALA A 99 38.19 16.36 -6.86
C ALA A 99 37.80 17.75 -7.39
N THR A 100 36.52 17.97 -7.72
CA THR A 100 36.04 19.23 -8.30
C THR A 100 34.79 19.73 -7.58
N ALA A 101 34.84 20.94 -7.01
CA ALA A 101 33.70 21.61 -6.38
C ALA A 101 33.34 22.85 -7.20
N ASN A 102 32.29 22.77 -8.02
CA ASN A 102 31.87 23.83 -8.95
C ASN A 102 30.78 24.75 -8.39
N GLY A 103 29.87 24.22 -7.57
CA GLY A 103 28.79 25.02 -7.00
C GLY A 103 29.25 25.92 -5.85
N GLU A 104 28.56 27.04 -5.64
CA GLU A 104 28.73 27.84 -4.43
C GLU A 104 28.43 27.01 -3.17
N ALA A 105 29.25 27.18 -2.13
CA ALA A 105 29.22 26.44 -0.88
C ALA A 105 29.18 24.90 -1.05
N SER A 106 29.66 24.39 -2.19
CA SER A 106 29.66 22.97 -2.49
C SER A 106 30.89 22.27 -1.90
N THR A 107 30.76 21.00 -1.53
CA THR A 107 31.85 20.20 -0.97
C THR A 107 32.02 18.90 -1.76
N ALA A 108 33.21 18.68 -2.32
CA ALA A 108 33.60 17.45 -3.01
C ALA A 108 34.78 16.79 -2.29
N THR A 109 34.59 15.62 -1.69
CA THR A 109 35.65 14.87 -1.00
C THR A 109 35.75 13.45 -1.55
N GLY A 110 36.89 13.11 -2.14
CA GLY A 110 37.17 11.81 -2.73
C GLY A 110 37.87 11.92 -4.07
N GLN A 111 38.52 10.85 -4.49
CA GLN A 111 39.19 10.80 -5.78
C GLN A 111 38.17 10.99 -6.93
N GLY A 112 38.33 12.04 -7.72
CA GLY A 112 37.40 12.37 -8.81
C GLY A 112 35.98 12.68 -8.36
N ALA A 113 35.75 13.03 -7.09
CA ALA A 113 34.45 13.48 -6.61
C ALA A 113 34.09 14.82 -7.26
N VAL A 114 32.83 15.02 -7.63
CA VAL A 114 32.35 16.24 -8.28
C VAL A 114 31.08 16.76 -7.60
N ALA A 115 31.11 18.01 -7.14
CA ALA A 115 29.97 18.71 -6.59
C ALA A 115 29.62 19.89 -7.50
N ASN A 116 28.65 19.72 -8.41
CA ASN A 116 28.27 20.74 -9.40
C ASN A 116 27.20 21.71 -8.92
N GLY A 117 26.26 21.23 -8.10
CA GLY A 117 25.18 22.07 -7.58
C GLY A 117 25.61 23.02 -6.48
N GLU A 118 24.94 24.16 -6.38
CA GLU A 118 25.03 25.05 -5.22
C GLU A 118 24.59 24.33 -3.94
N PHE A 119 25.30 24.53 -2.83
CA PHE A 119 25.13 23.82 -1.56
C PHE A 119 25.20 22.28 -1.67
N SER A 120 25.78 21.73 -2.74
CA SER A 120 25.83 20.29 -2.94
C SER A 120 27.00 19.62 -2.22
N SER A 121 26.85 18.34 -1.93
CA SER A 121 27.82 17.55 -1.15
C SER A 121 28.11 16.22 -1.83
N ALA A 122 29.33 16.02 -2.32
CA ALA A 122 29.79 14.78 -2.93
C ALA A 122 30.91 14.14 -2.08
N PHE A 123 30.65 12.98 -1.48
CA PHE A 123 31.58 12.24 -0.64
C PHE A 123 31.80 10.82 -1.17
N GLY A 124 33.01 10.52 -1.65
CA GLY A 124 33.39 9.21 -2.18
C GLY A 124 34.10 9.30 -3.53
N SER A 125 34.82 8.24 -3.90
CA SER A 125 35.48 8.18 -5.21
C SER A 125 34.44 8.24 -6.33
N ALA A 126 34.61 9.18 -7.27
CA ALA A 126 33.68 9.45 -8.36
C ALA A 126 32.22 9.71 -7.92
N ALA A 127 31.99 10.17 -6.70
CA ALA A 127 30.67 10.66 -6.27
C ALA A 127 30.33 11.94 -7.04
N ASN A 128 29.09 12.09 -7.51
CA ASN A 128 28.64 13.21 -8.31
C ASN A 128 27.34 13.81 -7.73
N ALA A 129 27.43 15.01 -7.17
CA ALA A 129 26.28 15.78 -6.66
C ALA A 129 25.98 16.93 -7.64
N ASN A 130 25.11 16.66 -8.62
CA ASN A 130 24.86 17.57 -9.75
C ASN A 130 23.75 18.59 -9.51
N GLY A 131 22.76 18.27 -8.68
CA GLY A 131 21.67 19.19 -8.38
C GLY A 131 21.99 20.17 -7.25
N THR A 132 21.30 21.31 -7.23
CA THR A 132 21.31 22.25 -6.09
C THR A 132 20.86 21.54 -4.82
N GLN A 133 21.53 21.79 -3.70
CA GLN A 133 21.28 21.16 -2.39
C GLN A 133 21.33 19.62 -2.41
N SER A 134 21.94 19.02 -3.45
CA SER A 134 22.00 17.57 -3.58
C SER A 134 23.12 16.95 -2.74
N THR A 135 22.91 15.73 -2.28
CA THR A 135 23.91 14.96 -1.51
C THR A 135 24.18 13.62 -2.18
N ALA A 136 25.43 13.36 -2.55
CA ALA A 136 25.90 12.09 -3.08
C ALA A 136 26.98 11.51 -2.14
N LEU A 137 26.69 10.40 -1.46
CA LEU A 137 27.60 9.75 -0.51
C LEU A 137 27.84 8.29 -0.90
N GLY A 138 29.04 7.97 -1.34
CA GLY A 138 29.45 6.63 -1.76
C GLY A 138 30.20 6.63 -3.09
N GLN A 139 30.92 5.53 -3.36
CA GLN A 139 31.63 5.37 -4.63
C GLN A 139 30.63 5.34 -5.80
N ASN A 140 30.83 6.19 -6.81
CA ASN A 140 29.89 6.38 -7.92
C ASN A 140 28.44 6.75 -7.52
N ALA A 141 28.22 7.29 -6.31
CA ALA A 141 26.90 7.81 -5.95
C ALA A 141 26.57 9.02 -6.85
N LEU A 142 25.32 9.13 -7.30
CA LEU A 142 24.88 10.14 -8.25
C LEU A 142 23.57 10.79 -7.78
N ALA A 143 23.64 12.07 -7.42
CA ALA A 143 22.48 12.88 -7.08
C ALA A 143 22.28 13.93 -8.19
N ASN A 144 21.42 13.64 -9.17
CA ASN A 144 21.23 14.49 -10.35
C ASN A 144 20.19 15.59 -10.18
N GLY A 145 19.15 15.34 -9.37
CA GLY A 145 18.08 16.32 -9.16
C GLY A 145 18.41 17.34 -8.07
N ALA A 146 17.72 18.49 -8.11
CA ALA A 146 17.70 19.42 -6.98
C ALA A 146 17.14 18.73 -5.72
N ASP A 147 17.70 19.01 -4.56
CA ASP A 147 17.34 18.39 -3.27
C ASP A 147 17.45 16.85 -3.25
N ALA A 148 18.15 16.26 -4.23
CA ALA A 148 18.26 14.81 -4.36
C ALA A 148 19.29 14.25 -3.39
N THR A 149 19.00 13.09 -2.80
CA THR A 149 19.89 12.39 -1.87
C THR A 149 20.22 11.00 -2.39
N ALA A 150 21.48 10.74 -2.72
CA ALA A 150 21.98 9.43 -3.13
C ALA A 150 23.03 8.93 -2.13
N VAL A 151 22.74 7.84 -1.41
CA VAL A 151 23.63 7.28 -0.39
C VAL A 151 23.87 5.79 -0.66
N GLY A 152 25.11 5.42 -0.98
CA GLY A 152 25.53 4.06 -1.26
C GLY A 152 26.33 3.94 -2.54
N GLN A 153 27.06 2.83 -2.68
CA GLN A 153 27.84 2.55 -3.89
C GLN A 153 26.90 2.46 -5.10
N GLY A 154 27.10 3.32 -6.10
CA GLY A 154 26.29 3.38 -7.31
C GLY A 154 24.82 3.77 -7.10
N ALA A 155 24.45 4.34 -5.94
CA ALA A 155 23.10 4.86 -5.71
C ALA A 155 22.80 6.03 -6.65
N ARG A 156 21.59 6.11 -7.18
CA ARG A 156 21.17 7.14 -8.17
C ARG A 156 19.86 7.79 -7.78
N ALA A 157 19.91 9.06 -7.42
CA ALA A 157 18.74 9.91 -7.22
C ALA A 157 18.65 10.87 -8.42
N ASN A 158 17.85 10.51 -9.42
CA ASN A 158 17.91 11.10 -10.76
C ASN A 158 17.02 12.33 -10.96
N ALA A 159 16.07 12.58 -10.06
CA ALA A 159 15.06 13.64 -10.19
C ALA A 159 14.99 14.52 -8.94
N ALA A 160 14.24 15.63 -9.03
CA ALA A 160 14.11 16.57 -7.92
C ALA A 160 13.45 15.92 -6.69
N ALA A 161 13.94 16.26 -5.50
CA ALA A 161 13.52 15.71 -4.21
C ALA A 161 13.53 14.17 -4.13
N SER A 162 14.26 13.50 -5.03
CA SER A 162 14.37 12.04 -5.04
C SER A 162 15.38 11.54 -4.01
N THR A 163 15.09 10.42 -3.37
CA THR A 163 15.95 9.81 -2.35
C THR A 163 16.29 8.38 -2.74
N ALA A 164 17.56 8.06 -2.92
CA ALA A 164 18.07 6.72 -3.22
C ALA A 164 19.12 6.31 -2.18
N ILE A 165 18.79 5.37 -1.30
CA ILE A 165 19.67 4.93 -0.21
C ILE A 165 19.86 3.41 -0.31
N GLY A 166 21.09 2.96 -0.54
CA GLY A 166 21.48 1.56 -0.69
C GLY A 166 22.39 1.34 -1.89
N GLN A 167 23.14 0.24 -1.87
CA GLN A 167 23.98 -0.14 -3.01
C GLN A 167 23.11 -0.33 -4.26
N GLY A 168 23.39 0.43 -5.31
CA GLY A 168 22.62 0.42 -6.55
C GLY A 168 21.14 0.80 -6.42
N ALA A 169 20.72 1.48 -5.34
CA ALA A 169 19.36 2.01 -5.24
C ALA A 169 19.11 3.08 -6.31
N VAL A 170 17.90 3.14 -6.87
CA VAL A 170 17.55 4.06 -7.96
C VAL A 170 16.20 4.73 -7.70
N ALA A 171 16.19 6.05 -7.61
CA ALA A 171 14.98 6.87 -7.60
C ALA A 171 14.96 7.74 -8.86
N ASN A 172 14.07 7.42 -9.81
CA ASN A 172 14.09 7.97 -11.17
C ASN A 172 13.17 9.17 -11.39
N ALA A 173 12.17 9.36 -10.52
CA ALA A 173 11.15 10.38 -10.69
C ALA A 173 11.09 11.35 -9.50
N GLN A 174 10.38 12.46 -9.68
CA GLN A 174 10.22 13.49 -8.66
C GLN A 174 9.58 12.89 -7.40
N ASP A 175 10.07 13.29 -6.23
CA ASP A 175 9.58 12.84 -4.92
C ASP A 175 9.67 11.31 -4.71
N ALA A 176 10.37 10.59 -5.59
CA ALA A 176 10.51 9.14 -5.50
C ALA A 176 11.51 8.76 -4.40
N THR A 177 11.17 7.73 -3.62
CA THR A 177 12.01 7.22 -2.53
C THR A 177 12.33 5.75 -2.76
N ALA A 178 13.62 5.42 -2.91
CA ALA A 178 14.14 4.07 -3.02
C ALA A 178 15.12 3.79 -1.86
N LEU A 179 14.75 2.92 -0.93
CA LEU A 179 15.57 2.57 0.23
C LEU A 179 15.79 1.05 0.29
N GLY A 180 17.02 0.61 0.05
CA GLY A 180 17.44 -0.78 0.02
C GLY A 180 18.39 -1.07 -1.14
N ALA A 181 19.22 -2.11 -1.02
CA ALA A 181 20.12 -2.52 -2.10
C ALA A 181 19.30 -2.93 -3.35
N GLY A 182 19.55 -2.28 -4.48
CA GLY A 182 18.80 -2.46 -5.73
C GLY A 182 17.32 -2.05 -5.68
N ALA A 183 16.88 -1.32 -4.65
CA ALA A 183 15.52 -0.78 -4.62
C ALA A 183 15.33 0.23 -5.77
N THR A 184 14.17 0.20 -6.44
CA THR A 184 13.89 1.04 -7.61
C THR A 184 12.52 1.72 -7.49
N ALA A 185 12.49 3.04 -7.50
CA ALA A 185 11.27 3.85 -7.54
C ALA A 185 11.24 4.65 -8.85
N ASN A 186 10.33 4.29 -9.76
CA ASN A 186 10.26 4.85 -11.12
C ASN A 186 9.14 5.88 -11.32
N GLY A 187 8.06 5.80 -10.56
CA GLY A 187 6.92 6.73 -10.67
C GLY A 187 7.08 7.98 -9.80
N VAL A 188 6.37 9.04 -10.14
CA VAL A 188 6.30 10.28 -9.33
C VAL A 188 5.70 9.95 -7.96
N GLY A 189 6.36 10.38 -6.89
CA GLY A 189 5.95 10.07 -5.51
C GLY A 189 5.99 8.57 -5.15
N ALA A 190 6.60 7.73 -5.98
CA ALA A 190 6.67 6.29 -5.74
C ALA A 190 7.62 5.97 -4.58
N THR A 191 7.27 4.99 -3.77
CA THR A 191 8.08 4.53 -2.63
C THR A 191 8.44 3.06 -2.77
N ALA A 192 9.72 2.73 -2.82
CA ALA A 192 10.26 1.37 -2.84
C ALA A 192 11.17 1.15 -1.62
N LEU A 193 10.72 0.38 -0.64
CA LEU A 193 11.45 0.07 0.59
C LEU A 193 11.74 -1.42 0.71
N GLY A 194 13.01 -1.81 0.62
CA GLY A 194 13.46 -3.19 0.72
C GLY A 194 14.46 -3.54 -0.37
N ARG A 195 15.30 -4.56 -0.12
CA ARG A 195 16.23 -5.05 -1.13
C ARG A 195 15.45 -5.55 -2.35
N GLY A 196 15.75 -4.97 -3.52
CA GLY A 196 15.08 -5.28 -4.78
C GLY A 196 13.59 -4.91 -4.82
N ALA A 197 13.09 -4.07 -3.91
CA ALA A 197 11.72 -3.56 -4.01
C ALA A 197 11.57 -2.67 -5.25
N VAL A 198 10.44 -2.73 -5.94
CA VAL A 198 10.19 -2.00 -7.19
C VAL A 198 8.82 -1.31 -7.14
N ALA A 199 8.80 0.00 -7.24
CA ALA A 199 7.59 0.80 -7.41
C ALA A 199 7.61 1.49 -8.78
N ASN A 200 6.88 0.96 -9.75
CA ASN A 200 7.02 1.32 -11.17
C ASN A 200 6.13 2.47 -11.63
N ALA A 201 5.02 2.73 -10.94
CA ALA A 201 4.01 3.71 -11.35
C ALA A 201 3.86 4.84 -10.33
N ASP A 202 3.18 5.91 -10.74
CA ASP A 202 2.96 7.09 -9.89
C ASP A 202 2.21 6.74 -8.62
N ASN A 203 2.67 7.29 -7.50
CA ASN A 203 2.15 7.04 -6.16
C ASN A 203 2.13 5.55 -5.76
N ALA A 204 2.85 4.68 -6.46
CA ALA A 204 2.95 3.27 -6.13
C ALA A 204 3.84 3.08 -4.89
N THR A 205 3.46 2.15 -4.02
CA THR A 205 4.18 1.86 -2.78
C THR A 205 4.53 0.38 -2.72
N ALA A 206 5.82 0.04 -2.72
CA ALA A 206 6.34 -1.32 -2.60
C ALA A 206 7.21 -1.44 -1.35
N LEU A 207 6.78 -2.24 -0.37
CA LEU A 207 7.41 -2.37 0.94
C LEU A 207 7.69 -3.86 1.23
N GLY A 208 8.95 -4.28 1.10
CA GLY A 208 9.41 -5.65 1.36
C GLY A 208 10.51 -6.11 0.40
N PHE A 209 11.22 -7.19 0.76
CA PHE A 209 12.18 -7.83 -0.15
C PHE A 209 11.47 -8.27 -1.43
N GLY A 210 11.90 -7.76 -2.59
CA GLY A 210 11.30 -8.10 -3.89
C GLY A 210 9.83 -7.67 -4.06
N ALA A 211 9.28 -6.83 -3.17
CA ALA A 211 7.91 -6.32 -3.33
C ALA A 211 7.81 -5.49 -4.62
N THR A 212 6.71 -5.64 -5.35
CA THR A 212 6.52 -5.00 -6.66
C THR A 212 5.15 -4.33 -6.75
N ALA A 213 5.13 -3.02 -6.94
CA ALA A 213 3.91 -2.23 -7.19
C ALA A 213 3.99 -1.64 -8.62
N ASN A 214 3.20 -2.20 -9.55
CA ASN A 214 3.21 -1.80 -10.96
C ASN A 214 2.03 -0.89 -11.35
N GLY A 215 0.93 -0.92 -10.60
CA GLY A 215 -0.23 -0.07 -10.88
C GLY A 215 -0.09 1.33 -10.29
N ALA A 216 -0.68 2.32 -10.95
CA ALA A 216 -0.78 3.68 -10.39
C ALA A 216 -1.56 3.64 -9.07
N GLY A 217 -1.00 4.25 -8.01
CA GLY A 217 -1.56 4.21 -6.65
C GLY A 217 -1.63 2.81 -6.03
N ALA A 218 -0.93 1.81 -6.59
CA ALA A 218 -0.95 0.45 -6.07
C ALA A 218 -0.06 0.31 -4.82
N THR A 219 -0.46 -0.55 -3.88
CA THR A 219 0.29 -0.82 -2.65
C THR A 219 0.64 -2.30 -2.54
N ALA A 220 1.92 -2.64 -2.53
CA ALA A 220 2.43 -3.99 -2.27
C ALA A 220 3.23 -4.00 -0.95
N LEU A 221 2.74 -4.70 0.06
CA LEU A 221 3.36 -4.82 1.38
C LEU A 221 3.62 -6.30 1.70
N GLY A 222 4.88 -6.70 1.79
CA GLY A 222 5.30 -8.07 2.09
C GLY A 222 6.39 -8.56 1.15
N GLN A 223 7.12 -9.60 1.57
CA GLN A 223 8.14 -10.21 0.70
C GLN A 223 7.47 -10.78 -0.56
N ASN A 224 7.98 -10.38 -1.72
CA ASN A 224 7.43 -10.71 -3.04
C ASN A 224 5.93 -10.41 -3.22
N ALA A 225 5.36 -9.47 -2.45
CA ALA A 225 4.00 -8.99 -2.70
C ALA A 225 3.94 -8.29 -4.07
N VAL A 226 2.88 -8.53 -4.84
CA VAL A 226 2.69 -7.96 -6.18
C VAL A 226 1.35 -7.24 -6.26
N ALA A 227 1.38 -5.93 -6.43
CA ALA A 227 0.21 -5.10 -6.72
C ALA A 227 0.32 -4.58 -8.16
N ALA A 228 -0.21 -5.34 -9.12
CA ALA A 228 -0.03 -5.06 -10.55
C ALA A 228 -1.13 -4.19 -11.18
N GLY A 229 -2.34 -4.22 -10.64
CA GLY A 229 -3.46 -3.42 -11.14
C GLY A 229 -3.46 -1.98 -10.61
N ALA A 230 -4.06 -1.06 -11.37
CA ALA A 230 -4.26 0.32 -10.90
C ALA A 230 -5.13 0.34 -9.63
N SER A 231 -4.71 1.11 -8.63
CA SER A 231 -5.33 1.17 -7.29
C SER A 231 -5.48 -0.20 -6.61
N SER A 232 -4.62 -1.17 -6.93
CA SER A 232 -4.66 -2.50 -6.29
C SER A 232 -3.85 -2.53 -5.00
N THR A 233 -4.21 -3.44 -4.10
CA THR A 233 -3.58 -3.58 -2.77
C THR A 233 -3.22 -5.05 -2.51
N ALA A 234 -1.94 -5.35 -2.34
CA ALA A 234 -1.43 -6.67 -1.99
C ALA A 234 -0.73 -6.62 -0.63
N LEU A 235 -1.33 -7.19 0.40
CA LEU A 235 -0.83 -7.20 1.79
C LEU A 235 -0.55 -8.64 2.23
N GLY A 236 0.73 -9.00 2.33
CA GLY A 236 1.18 -10.31 2.75
C GLY A 236 2.27 -10.86 1.84
N GLN A 237 3.05 -11.81 2.35
CA GLN A 237 4.05 -12.48 1.53
C GLN A 237 3.40 -13.18 0.34
N ASN A 238 3.93 -12.96 -0.87
CA ASN A 238 3.40 -13.49 -2.13
C ASN A 238 1.92 -13.13 -2.39
N ALA A 239 1.34 -12.14 -1.70
CA ALA A 239 0.01 -11.64 -2.04
C ALA A 239 0.04 -11.05 -3.46
N ASN A 240 -0.97 -11.32 -4.27
CA ASN A 240 -1.02 -10.90 -5.66
C ASN A 240 -2.38 -10.25 -6.00
N ALA A 241 -2.37 -8.92 -6.13
CA ALA A 241 -3.51 -8.12 -6.57
C ALA A 241 -3.25 -7.63 -8.00
N SER A 242 -3.64 -8.45 -8.98
CA SER A 242 -3.23 -8.27 -10.39
C SER A 242 -4.20 -7.46 -11.24
N ALA A 243 -5.44 -7.27 -10.78
CA ALA A 243 -6.47 -6.50 -11.49
C ALA A 243 -6.70 -5.11 -10.88
N SER A 244 -7.32 -4.20 -11.63
CA SER A 244 -7.64 -2.86 -11.12
C SER A 244 -8.60 -2.93 -9.93
N GLN A 245 -8.37 -2.07 -8.93
CA GLN A 245 -9.15 -2.00 -7.69
C GLN A 245 -9.21 -3.32 -6.89
N SER A 246 -8.33 -4.28 -7.21
CA SER A 246 -8.31 -5.57 -6.53
C SER A 246 -7.54 -5.49 -5.21
N SER A 247 -7.95 -6.30 -4.23
CA SER A 247 -7.30 -6.37 -2.91
C SER A 247 -6.98 -7.81 -2.53
N ALA A 248 -5.72 -8.14 -2.31
CA ALA A 248 -5.26 -9.44 -1.84
C ALA A 248 -4.61 -9.30 -0.46
N ILE A 249 -5.24 -9.85 0.57
CA ILE A 249 -4.85 -9.67 1.98
C ILE A 249 -4.60 -11.05 2.61
N GLY A 250 -3.34 -11.41 2.81
CA GLY A 250 -2.92 -12.69 3.38
C GLY A 250 -1.72 -13.30 2.65
N TYR A 251 -1.06 -14.27 3.28
CA TYR A 251 0.00 -15.06 2.62
C TYR A 251 -0.56 -15.73 1.37
N GLY A 252 0.02 -15.46 0.21
CA GLY A 252 -0.40 -16.06 -1.06
C GLY A 252 -1.86 -15.79 -1.45
N ALA A 253 -2.50 -14.74 -0.93
CA ALA A 253 -3.83 -14.33 -1.38
C ALA A 253 -3.78 -13.83 -2.82
N ILE A 254 -4.78 -14.15 -3.64
CA ILE A 254 -4.83 -13.85 -5.07
C ILE A 254 -6.15 -13.15 -5.43
N ALA A 255 -6.06 -11.89 -5.83
CA ALA A 255 -7.16 -11.09 -6.36
C ALA A 255 -6.86 -10.72 -7.82
N SER A 256 -7.42 -11.51 -8.75
CA SER A 256 -7.12 -11.41 -10.19
C SER A 256 -8.24 -10.80 -11.03
N TYR A 257 -9.28 -10.26 -10.39
CA TYR A 257 -10.43 -9.71 -11.08
C TYR A 257 -10.72 -8.28 -10.61
N GLU A 258 -11.30 -7.49 -11.51
CA GLU A 258 -11.60 -6.08 -11.23
C GLU A 258 -12.50 -5.93 -10.00
N GLY A 259 -12.11 -5.05 -9.08
CA GLY A 259 -12.85 -4.80 -7.83
C GLY A 259 -12.95 -6.00 -6.89
N SER A 260 -12.23 -7.10 -7.14
CA SER A 260 -12.30 -8.29 -6.29
C SER A 260 -11.42 -8.17 -5.05
N THR A 261 -11.82 -8.79 -3.95
CA THR A 261 -11.11 -8.77 -2.67
C THR A 261 -10.92 -10.19 -2.15
N ALA A 262 -9.68 -10.66 -2.01
CA ALA A 262 -9.33 -11.92 -1.38
C ALA A 262 -8.77 -11.65 0.03
N ILE A 263 -9.37 -12.21 1.08
CA ILE A 263 -8.94 -12.05 2.47
C ILE A 263 -8.69 -13.42 3.08
N GLY A 264 -7.46 -13.67 3.52
CA GLY A 264 -7.02 -14.91 4.15
C GLY A 264 -5.87 -15.58 3.41
N THR A 265 -5.11 -16.42 4.11
CA THR A 265 -4.03 -17.21 3.53
C THR A 265 -4.54 -18.10 2.41
N GLY A 266 -3.99 -17.92 1.20
CA GLY A 266 -4.37 -18.66 -0.01
C GLY A 266 -5.77 -18.32 -0.56
N ALA A 267 -6.46 -17.32 -0.03
CA ALA A 267 -7.77 -16.90 -0.54
C ALA A 267 -7.64 -16.48 -2.00
N THR A 268 -8.55 -16.93 -2.86
CA THR A 268 -8.52 -16.64 -4.30
C THR A 268 -9.90 -16.21 -4.78
N THR A 269 -9.99 -15.04 -5.41
CA THR A 269 -11.23 -14.60 -6.08
C THR A 269 -11.36 -15.28 -7.44
N SER A 270 -12.59 -15.51 -7.90
CA SER A 270 -12.91 -16.18 -9.17
C SER A 270 -13.70 -15.30 -10.15
N ARG A 271 -14.06 -14.07 -9.77
CA ARG A 271 -14.79 -13.12 -10.63
C ARG A 271 -14.69 -11.68 -10.11
N ALA A 272 -15.08 -10.72 -10.96
CA ALA A 272 -15.11 -9.30 -10.62
C ALA A 272 -16.08 -9.01 -9.47
N ASN A 273 -15.77 -7.97 -8.68
CA ASN A 273 -16.57 -7.49 -7.55
C ASN A 273 -16.86 -8.54 -6.46
N GLN A 274 -16.14 -9.66 -6.45
CA GLN A 274 -16.29 -10.71 -5.45
C GLN A 274 -15.43 -10.42 -4.21
N ILE A 275 -15.97 -10.65 -3.02
CA ILE A 275 -15.19 -10.80 -1.80
C ILE A 275 -15.07 -12.30 -1.49
N ALA A 276 -13.85 -12.83 -1.53
CA ALA A 276 -13.51 -14.19 -1.13
C ALA A 276 -12.87 -14.16 0.26
N LEU A 277 -13.54 -14.76 1.24
CA LEU A 277 -13.06 -14.87 2.62
C LEU A 277 -12.51 -16.29 2.82
N GLY A 278 -11.20 -16.45 2.95
CA GLY A 278 -10.55 -17.73 3.21
C GLY A 278 -10.55 -18.69 2.01
N THR A 279 -10.46 -19.99 2.31
CA THR A 279 -10.42 -21.10 1.36
C THR A 279 -11.51 -22.14 1.72
N GLY A 280 -11.63 -23.22 0.95
CA GLY A 280 -12.56 -24.31 1.27
C GLY A 280 -12.32 -25.00 2.62
N GLY A 281 -11.14 -24.85 3.22
CA GLY A 281 -10.82 -25.38 4.54
C GLY A 281 -10.97 -24.37 5.68
N SER A 282 -11.41 -23.13 5.40
CA SER A 282 -11.51 -22.08 6.39
C SER A 282 -12.78 -22.23 7.25
N THR A 283 -12.64 -21.98 8.56
CA THR A 283 -13.76 -21.82 9.49
C THR A 283 -14.00 -20.35 9.78
N TYR A 284 -15.26 -19.97 10.04
CA TYR A 284 -15.64 -18.57 10.24
C TYR A 284 -16.29 -18.40 11.61
N THR A 285 -15.78 -17.43 12.39
CA THR A 285 -16.33 -17.06 13.70
C THR A 285 -16.64 -15.58 13.71
N MET A 286 -17.92 -15.22 13.85
CA MET A 286 -18.41 -13.84 13.87
C MET A 286 -18.96 -13.53 15.26
N ALA A 287 -18.09 -13.22 16.21
CA ALA A 287 -18.43 -13.12 17.64
C ALA A 287 -19.60 -12.15 17.96
N GLY A 288 -19.78 -11.11 17.15
CA GLY A 288 -20.85 -10.14 17.34
C GLY A 288 -22.25 -10.62 16.92
N LEU A 289 -22.38 -11.74 16.19
CA LEU A 289 -23.64 -12.15 15.55
C LEU A 289 -24.77 -12.41 16.56
N THR A 290 -24.47 -12.97 17.73
CA THR A 290 -25.46 -13.29 18.77
C THR A 290 -25.60 -12.20 19.84
N SER A 291 -24.89 -11.07 19.69
CA SER A 291 -24.88 -10.02 20.70
C SER A 291 -26.21 -9.26 20.75
N GLY A 292 -26.58 -8.79 21.95
CA GLY A 292 -27.76 -7.93 22.14
C GLY A 292 -27.67 -6.62 21.34
N ALA A 293 -26.45 -6.08 21.18
CA ALA A 293 -26.19 -4.87 20.39
C ALA A 293 -26.47 -5.09 18.90
N SER A 294 -26.00 -6.20 18.30
CA SER A 294 -26.31 -6.54 16.91
C SER A 294 -27.80 -6.71 16.67
N ARG A 295 -28.53 -7.33 17.62
CA ARG A 295 -29.98 -7.48 17.51
C ARG A 295 -30.71 -6.15 17.64
N ALA A 296 -30.29 -5.27 18.54
CA ALA A 296 -30.88 -3.94 18.70
C ALA A 296 -30.63 -3.02 17.49
N ALA A 297 -29.56 -3.26 16.71
CA ALA A 297 -29.27 -2.51 15.50
C ALA A 297 -30.08 -2.95 14.27
N GLN A 298 -30.78 -4.08 14.33
CA GLN A 298 -31.64 -4.52 13.24
C GLN A 298 -32.83 -3.57 13.07
N SER A 299 -33.18 -3.28 11.82
CA SER A 299 -34.34 -2.46 11.45
C SER A 299 -35.09 -3.09 10.28
N GLY A 300 -36.40 -2.87 10.23
CA GLY A 300 -37.27 -3.50 9.22
C GLY A 300 -37.52 -5.00 9.48
N ALA A 301 -37.95 -5.70 8.43
CA ALA A 301 -38.21 -7.14 8.50
C ALA A 301 -36.89 -7.93 8.51
N VAL A 302 -36.78 -8.88 9.43
CA VAL A 302 -35.62 -9.79 9.51
C VAL A 302 -35.72 -10.84 8.41
N GLN A 303 -34.59 -11.11 7.75
CA GLN A 303 -34.48 -12.11 6.67
C GLN A 303 -33.57 -13.27 7.08
N VAL A 304 -33.72 -14.40 6.38
CA VAL A 304 -32.84 -15.55 6.54
C VAL A 304 -31.66 -15.39 5.58
N VAL A 305 -30.44 -15.52 6.08
CA VAL A 305 -29.25 -15.62 5.24
C VAL A 305 -29.14 -17.04 4.72
N THR A 306 -29.04 -17.19 3.41
CA THR A 306 -28.90 -18.45 2.70
C THR A 306 -27.54 -18.53 2.03
N THR A 307 -27.11 -19.75 1.71
CA THR A 307 -25.91 -20.01 0.92
C THR A 307 -26.21 -21.06 -0.13
N ASP A 308 -25.59 -20.94 -1.29
CA ASP A 308 -25.50 -22.05 -2.25
C ASP A 308 -24.29 -22.96 -1.97
N ALA A 309 -24.11 -23.99 -2.79
CA ALA A 309 -22.99 -24.92 -2.69
C ALA A 309 -21.61 -24.29 -2.99
N ALA A 310 -21.60 -23.11 -3.62
CA ALA A 310 -20.39 -22.35 -3.93
C ALA A 310 -20.07 -21.28 -2.86
N GLY A 311 -20.87 -21.19 -1.79
CA GLY A 311 -20.66 -20.24 -0.70
C GLY A 311 -21.19 -18.83 -0.98
N ASN A 312 -22.05 -18.65 -1.99
CA ASN A 312 -22.63 -17.34 -2.30
C ASN A 312 -23.76 -17.03 -1.33
N LEU A 313 -23.67 -15.89 -0.65
CA LEU A 313 -24.68 -15.45 0.30
C LEU A 313 -25.81 -14.69 -0.41
N ALA A 314 -27.05 -15.02 -0.05
CA ALA A 314 -28.25 -14.28 -0.44
C ALA A 314 -29.20 -14.21 0.75
N SER A 315 -30.15 -13.28 0.72
CA SER A 315 -31.23 -13.23 1.70
C SER A 315 -32.50 -13.83 1.11
N ALA A 316 -33.29 -14.47 1.97
CA ALA A 316 -34.60 -15.02 1.61
C ALA A 316 -35.62 -14.71 2.71
N ASN A 317 -36.88 -14.60 2.32
CA ASN A 317 -37.97 -14.50 3.29
C ASN A 317 -38.21 -15.87 3.92
N ALA A 318 -38.49 -15.89 5.23
CA ALA A 318 -38.78 -17.14 5.93
C ALA A 318 -39.97 -17.90 5.29
N SER A 319 -40.97 -17.19 4.76
CA SER A 319 -42.12 -17.78 4.06
C SER A 319 -41.79 -18.41 2.71
N GLU A 320 -40.70 -17.99 2.05
CA GLU A 320 -40.23 -18.59 0.79
C GLU A 320 -39.47 -19.90 1.05
N LEU A 321 -38.76 -19.95 2.18
CA LEU A 321 -37.97 -21.13 2.56
C LEU A 321 -38.82 -22.18 3.29
N PHE A 322 -39.81 -21.75 4.07
CA PHE A 322 -40.67 -22.60 4.88
C PHE A 322 -42.13 -22.39 4.49
N ASP A 323 -42.58 -23.07 3.43
CA ASP A 323 -44.01 -23.09 3.08
C ASP A 323 -44.75 -24.03 4.04
N LEU A 324 -45.46 -23.44 5.01
CA LEU A 324 -46.23 -24.17 6.00
C LEU A 324 -47.65 -24.50 5.54
N ARG A 325 -48.10 -24.04 4.36
CA ARG A 325 -49.46 -24.31 3.88
C ARG A 325 -49.78 -25.81 3.77
N PRO A 326 -48.87 -26.68 3.27
CA PRO A 326 -49.13 -28.12 3.25
C PRO A 326 -49.26 -28.71 4.65
N VAL A 327 -48.49 -28.21 5.62
CA VAL A 327 -48.57 -28.64 7.01
C VAL A 327 -49.88 -28.20 7.64
N MET A 328 -50.31 -26.96 7.38
CA MET A 328 -51.59 -26.43 7.85
C MET A 328 -52.77 -27.21 7.25
N ALA A 329 -52.76 -27.49 5.94
CA ALA A 329 -53.78 -28.31 5.30
C ALA A 329 -53.84 -29.75 5.86
N GLU A 330 -52.71 -30.32 6.27
CA GLU A 330 -52.70 -31.60 6.96
C GLU A 330 -53.32 -31.52 8.36
N ILE A 331 -53.02 -30.46 9.12
CA ILE A 331 -53.64 -30.23 10.44
C ILE A 331 -55.16 -30.09 10.31
N ASP A 332 -55.62 -29.41 9.26
CA ASP A 332 -57.05 -29.27 8.97
C ASP A 332 -57.70 -30.62 8.64
N ARG A 333 -57.06 -31.44 7.79
CA ARG A 333 -57.52 -32.81 7.51
C ARG A 333 -57.54 -33.73 8.74
N VAL A 334 -56.54 -33.64 9.61
CA VAL A 334 -56.52 -34.40 10.88
C VAL A 334 -57.65 -33.93 11.80
N SER A 335 -57.85 -32.62 11.91
CA SER A 335 -58.93 -32.04 12.74
C SER A 335 -60.31 -32.45 12.21
N GLU A 336 -60.48 -32.51 10.90
CA GLU A 336 -61.67 -33.06 10.25
C GLU A 336 -61.84 -34.56 10.50
N GLY A 337 -60.74 -35.33 10.50
CA GLY A 337 -60.71 -36.74 10.90
C GLY A 337 -61.23 -36.96 12.33
N VAL A 338 -60.84 -36.09 13.27
CA VAL A 338 -61.35 -36.12 14.65
C VAL A 338 -62.84 -35.74 14.69
N ALA A 339 -63.25 -34.72 13.94
CA ALA A 339 -64.66 -34.35 13.82
C ALA A 339 -65.51 -35.51 13.29
N MET A 340 -65.02 -36.24 12.28
CA MET A 340 -65.66 -37.47 11.77
C MET A 340 -65.73 -38.54 12.86
N ALA A 341 -64.64 -38.79 13.59
CA ALA A 341 -64.64 -39.78 14.65
C ALA A 341 -65.66 -39.45 15.76
N MET A 342 -65.83 -38.16 16.09
CA MET A 342 -66.86 -37.68 17.02
C MET A 342 -68.28 -37.80 16.44
N ALA A 343 -68.44 -37.63 15.13
CA ALA A 343 -69.71 -37.82 14.44
C ALA A 343 -70.12 -39.30 14.42
N MET A 344 -69.17 -40.22 14.28
CA MET A 344 -69.38 -41.65 14.11
C MET A 344 -69.77 -42.34 15.43
N ASP A 345 -70.96 -42.06 15.93
CA ASP A 345 -71.53 -42.72 17.11
C ASP A 345 -72.51 -43.82 16.72
N THR A 346 -72.54 -44.92 17.47
CA THR A 346 -73.43 -46.04 17.15
C THR A 346 -74.86 -45.70 17.60
N PRO A 347 -75.88 -45.73 16.72
CA PRO A 347 -77.25 -45.45 17.15
C PRO A 347 -77.77 -46.46 18.17
N PRO A 348 -78.62 -46.05 19.11
CA PRO A 348 -79.35 -47.01 19.94
C PRO A 348 -80.30 -47.83 19.06
N LEU A 349 -80.36 -49.16 19.27
CA LEU A 349 -81.29 -50.04 18.57
C LEU A 349 -82.61 -50.16 19.36
N PRO A 350 -83.74 -49.60 18.87
CA PRO A 350 -85.00 -49.67 19.59
C PRO A 350 -85.51 -51.11 19.74
N THR A 351 -86.16 -51.41 20.87
CA THR A 351 -86.69 -52.75 21.18
C THR A 351 -87.63 -53.24 20.08
N GLY A 352 -87.43 -54.48 19.62
CA GLY A 352 -88.20 -55.10 18.54
C GLY A 352 -87.82 -54.69 17.12
N LYS A 353 -86.73 -53.94 16.93
CA LYS A 353 -86.15 -53.64 15.61
C LYS A 353 -84.85 -54.41 15.38
N ASN A 354 -84.63 -54.84 14.14
CA ASN A 354 -83.44 -55.59 13.75
C ASN A 354 -82.31 -54.70 13.22
N MET A 355 -82.61 -53.45 12.83
CA MET A 355 -81.63 -52.48 12.35
C MET A 355 -82.01 -51.08 12.79
N ALA A 356 -81.00 -50.24 13.03
CA ALA A 356 -81.17 -48.80 13.19
C ALA A 356 -80.08 -48.05 12.41
N LEU A 357 -80.44 -46.85 11.96
CA LEU A 357 -79.59 -45.91 11.22
C LEU A 357 -79.68 -44.55 11.90
N SER A 358 -78.55 -43.84 11.97
CA SER A 358 -78.50 -42.45 12.43
C SER A 358 -77.59 -41.62 11.54
N ALA A 359 -77.96 -40.36 11.38
CA ALA A 359 -77.09 -39.33 10.83
C ALA A 359 -76.64 -38.42 11.98
N GLN A 360 -75.36 -38.17 12.07
CA GLN A 360 -74.73 -37.41 13.15
C GLN A 360 -73.81 -36.34 12.58
N TRP A 361 -73.64 -35.26 13.34
CA TRP A 361 -72.69 -34.20 13.06
C TRP A 361 -71.63 -34.21 14.16
N GLY A 362 -70.35 -34.25 13.78
CA GLY A 362 -69.22 -34.00 14.67
C GLY A 362 -68.43 -32.76 14.25
N THR A 363 -67.90 -32.04 15.23
CA THR A 363 -67.10 -30.82 15.00
C THR A 363 -65.88 -30.84 15.90
N PHE A 364 -64.72 -30.45 15.37
CA PHE A 364 -63.49 -30.34 16.13
C PHE A 364 -62.57 -29.30 15.51
N GLY A 365 -62.04 -28.37 16.31
CA GLY A 365 -61.09 -27.37 15.84
C GLY A 365 -61.61 -26.45 14.72
N GLY A 366 -62.92 -26.29 14.55
CA GLY A 366 -63.54 -25.53 13.45
C GLY A 366 -63.85 -26.35 12.19
N GLN A 367 -63.39 -27.60 12.14
CA GLN A 367 -63.70 -28.56 11.07
C GLN A 367 -64.98 -29.34 11.39
N ASN A 368 -65.76 -29.67 10.36
CA ASN A 368 -67.07 -30.31 10.50
C ASN A 368 -67.14 -31.60 9.70
N ALA A 369 -67.90 -32.55 10.23
CA ALA A 369 -68.12 -33.83 9.60
C ALA A 369 -69.54 -34.35 9.82
N LEU A 370 -70.06 -35.06 8.83
CA LEU A 370 -71.27 -35.85 8.94
C LEU A 370 -70.93 -37.33 8.93
N ALA A 371 -71.59 -38.11 9.77
CA ALA A 371 -71.50 -39.55 9.75
C ALA A 371 -72.87 -40.19 9.59
N LEU A 372 -72.93 -41.25 8.80
CA LEU A 372 -74.04 -42.18 8.78
C LEU A 372 -73.60 -43.44 9.51
N SER A 373 -74.26 -43.74 10.61
CA SER A 373 -73.96 -44.89 11.46
C SER A 373 -75.13 -45.86 11.46
N SER A 374 -74.82 -47.15 11.54
CA SER A 374 -75.79 -48.23 11.53
C SER A 374 -75.44 -49.28 12.56
N ILE A 375 -76.48 -49.93 13.08
CA ILE A 375 -76.37 -51.13 13.91
C ILE A 375 -77.36 -52.17 13.40
N ALA A 376 -76.93 -53.42 13.30
CA ALA A 376 -77.76 -54.56 12.92
C ALA A 376 -77.67 -55.65 13.98
N ARG A 377 -78.83 -56.17 14.39
CA ARG A 377 -78.98 -57.33 15.26
C ARG A 377 -78.91 -58.60 14.41
N ILE A 378 -77.94 -59.46 14.69
CA ILE A 378 -77.73 -60.71 13.95
C ILE A 378 -78.33 -61.90 14.69
N HIS A 379 -78.27 -61.88 16.03
CA HIS A 379 -78.89 -62.89 16.90
C HIS A 379 -79.77 -62.21 17.95
N GLU A 380 -80.85 -62.87 18.38
CA GLU A 380 -81.74 -62.37 19.42
C GLU A 380 -80.94 -62.03 20.68
N ASP A 381 -80.94 -60.73 21.00
CA ASP A 381 -80.39 -60.03 22.17
C ASP A 381 -78.88 -60.18 22.51
N SER A 382 -78.08 -60.92 21.73
CA SER A 382 -76.68 -61.21 22.10
C SER A 382 -75.59 -60.76 21.12
N PHE A 383 -75.89 -60.54 19.83
CA PHE A 383 -74.87 -60.21 18.83
C PHE A 383 -75.30 -59.11 17.86
N PHE A 384 -74.52 -58.03 17.82
CA PHE A 384 -74.75 -56.87 16.97
C PHE A 384 -73.51 -56.51 16.16
N ILE A 385 -73.72 -56.03 14.94
CA ILE A 385 -72.68 -55.46 14.07
C ILE A 385 -72.95 -53.98 13.92
N THR A 386 -71.91 -53.16 14.01
CA THR A 386 -71.99 -51.71 13.81
C THR A 386 -71.11 -51.30 12.63
N GLY A 387 -71.56 -50.29 11.90
CA GLY A 387 -70.83 -49.74 10.77
C GLY A 387 -71.18 -48.28 10.59
N SER A 388 -70.16 -47.44 10.47
CA SER A 388 -70.28 -46.01 10.24
C SER A 388 -69.40 -45.60 9.07
N ILE A 389 -69.90 -44.68 8.25
CA ILE A 389 -69.11 -43.94 7.25
C ILE A 389 -69.23 -42.45 7.57
N GLY A 390 -68.10 -41.77 7.55
CA GLY A 390 -67.97 -40.35 7.84
C GLY A 390 -67.50 -39.60 6.61
N LEU A 391 -68.04 -38.41 6.40
CA LEU A 391 -67.63 -37.45 5.39
C LEU A 391 -67.27 -36.14 6.10
N GLY A 392 -66.04 -35.71 5.94
CA GLY A 392 -65.58 -34.38 6.25
C GLY A 392 -66.15 -33.35 5.28
N LEU A 393 -66.65 -32.22 5.78
CA LEU A 393 -67.35 -31.21 4.99
C LEU A 393 -66.46 -30.07 4.50
N ASN A 394 -65.27 -29.92 5.08
CA ASN A 394 -64.33 -28.85 4.83
C ASN A 394 -63.25 -29.28 3.82
N GLU A 395 -62.51 -30.35 4.12
CA GLU A 395 -61.41 -30.88 3.30
C GLU A 395 -61.83 -32.10 2.47
N GLY A 396 -63.06 -32.60 2.66
CA GLY A 396 -63.61 -33.71 1.90
C GLY A 396 -63.02 -35.07 2.27
N THR A 397 -62.47 -35.22 3.48
CA THR A 397 -61.96 -36.51 3.95
C THR A 397 -63.09 -37.52 4.15
N VAL A 398 -62.77 -38.82 4.00
CA VAL A 398 -63.73 -39.91 4.21
C VAL A 398 -63.16 -40.87 5.24
N GLY A 399 -63.96 -41.21 6.24
CA GLY A 399 -63.60 -42.16 7.30
C GLY A 399 -64.57 -43.32 7.37
N GLY A 400 -64.12 -44.45 7.91
CA GLY A 400 -64.94 -45.63 8.17
C GLY A 400 -64.68 -46.17 9.57
N LYS A 401 -65.73 -46.63 10.25
CA LYS A 401 -65.65 -47.36 11.53
C LYS A 401 -66.51 -48.61 11.43
N ALA A 402 -65.99 -49.75 11.81
CA ALA A 402 -66.75 -50.99 11.92
C ALA A 402 -66.50 -51.63 13.29
N GLY A 403 -67.52 -52.25 13.86
CA GLY A 403 -67.45 -52.87 15.18
C GLY A 403 -68.41 -54.03 15.35
N VAL A 404 -68.18 -54.80 16.40
CA VAL A 404 -69.07 -55.87 16.85
C VAL A 404 -69.34 -55.67 18.34
N LEU A 405 -70.57 -55.93 18.77
CA LEU A 405 -70.99 -55.85 20.16
C LEU A 405 -71.60 -57.19 20.57
N PHE A 406 -71.13 -57.72 21.68
CA PHE A 406 -71.71 -58.88 22.35
C PHE A 406 -72.41 -58.40 23.63
N ALA A 407 -73.64 -58.85 23.83
CA ALA A 407 -74.40 -58.63 25.06
C ALA A 407 -74.72 -60.00 25.65
N TRP A 408 -74.55 -60.15 26.97
CA TRP A 408 -74.77 -61.41 27.69
C TRP A 408 -75.50 -61.17 29.01
#